data_AF-A0A267G328-F1
#
_entry.id   AF-A0A267G328-F1
#
_cell.length_a   1.000
_cell.length_b   1.000
_cell.length_c   1.000
_cell.angle_alpha   90.00
_cell.angle_beta   90.00
_cell.angle_gamma   90.00
#
_symmetry.space_group_name_H-M   'P 1'
#
loop_
_entity.id
_entity.type
_entity.pdbx_description
1 polymer ?
#
loop_
_entity_poly.entity_id
_entity_poly.type
_entity_poly.pdbx_seq_one_letter_code
_entity_poly.pdbx_strand_id
1 'polypeptide(L)'
;MSGVMFETAIAIYDKLTSTCLKFPASAEEWKAIAGGFWEKWHFPNCLGAIDGKHFKVHCPRNTGSQYFNYKQQFSSLVLAMCDSNYIFTYIESGSAGREGDAGVFSHSALYAGLESRLVKVLEPS
;
A
#
# COMPACT_ATOMS: atom_id res chain seq x y z
N MET A 1 -10.06 -10.54 -23.35
CA MET A 1 -8.94 -10.59 -22.39
C MET A 1 -9.00 -12.00 -21.80
N SER A 2 -7.99 -12.85 -22.01
CA SER A 2 -8.12 -14.29 -21.73
C SER A 2 -8.19 -14.53 -20.21
N GLY A 3 -9.09 -15.42 -19.78
CA GLY A 3 -9.25 -15.77 -18.34
C GLY A 3 -7.95 -16.21 -17.69
N VAL A 4 -7.08 -16.88 -18.46
CA VAL A 4 -5.76 -17.36 -18.03
C VAL A 4 -4.88 -16.25 -17.47
N MET A 5 -4.87 -15.05 -18.04
CA MET A 5 -4.03 -13.95 -17.53
C MET A 5 -4.50 -13.47 -16.14
N PHE A 6 -5.82 -13.35 -15.95
CA PHE A 6 -6.39 -12.94 -14.67
C PHE A 6 -6.22 -14.02 -13.60
N GLU A 7 -6.52 -15.27 -13.94
CA GLU A 7 -6.34 -16.41 -13.04
C GLU A 7 -4.88 -16.56 -12.61
N THR A 8 -3.94 -16.40 -13.55
CA THR A 8 -2.51 -16.45 -13.23
C THR A 8 -2.09 -15.29 -12.33
N ALA A 9 -2.56 -14.07 -12.59
CA ALA A 9 -2.24 -12.91 -11.74
C ALA A 9 -2.78 -13.08 -10.31
N ILE A 10 -4.01 -13.58 -10.17
CA ILE A 10 -4.62 -13.90 -8.87
C ILE A 10 -3.81 -14.98 -8.16
N ALA A 11 -3.47 -16.08 -8.85
CA ALA A 11 -2.67 -17.15 -8.26
C ALA A 11 -1.28 -16.69 -7.79
N ILE A 12 -0.63 -15.80 -8.56
CA ILE A 12 0.64 -15.17 -8.17
C ILE A 12 0.44 -14.33 -6.91
N TYR A 13 -0.59 -13.47 -6.90
CA TYR A 13 -0.90 -12.63 -5.76
C TYR A 13 -1.15 -13.46 -4.50
N ASP A 14 -2.04 -14.44 -4.57
CA ASP A 14 -2.39 -15.30 -3.43
C ASP A 14 -1.19 -16.07 -2.89
N LYS A 15 -0.32 -16.55 -3.79
CA LYS A 15 0.82 -17.37 -3.38
C LYS A 15 1.99 -16.54 -2.85
N LEU A 16 2.28 -15.39 -3.46
CA LEU A 16 3.45 -14.59 -3.12
C LEU A 16 3.20 -13.56 -2.02
N THR A 17 1.96 -13.08 -1.85
CA THR A 17 1.66 -12.04 -0.84
C THR A 17 2.12 -12.46 0.55
N SER A 18 1.78 -13.68 1.00
CA SER A 18 2.21 -14.17 2.32
C SER A 18 3.72 -14.32 2.51
N THR A 19 4.49 -14.42 1.41
CA THR A 19 5.95 -14.57 1.45
C THR A 19 6.67 -13.23 1.30
N CYS A 20 6.14 -12.32 0.48
CA CYS A 20 6.77 -11.06 0.12
C CYS A 20 6.26 -9.87 0.93
N LEU A 21 5.07 -9.98 1.53
CA LEU A 21 4.43 -8.92 2.31
C LEU A 21 4.12 -9.44 3.70
N LYS A 22 4.94 -9.03 4.67
CA LYS A 22 4.68 -9.29 6.08
C LYS A 22 4.12 -8.02 6.73
N PHE A 23 2.81 -7.99 6.92
CA PHE A 23 2.18 -6.92 7.70
C PHE A 23 2.52 -7.09 9.19
N PRO A 24 2.85 -6.01 9.92
CA PRO A 24 3.23 -6.13 11.32
C PRO A 24 2.03 -6.56 12.17
N ALA A 25 2.15 -7.69 12.85
CA ALA A 25 1.04 -8.34 13.56
C ALA A 25 1.02 -8.03 15.06
N SER A 26 2.11 -7.47 15.62
CA SER A 26 2.22 -7.18 17.04
C SER A 26 2.84 -5.81 17.33
N ALA A 27 2.63 -5.33 18.55
CA ALA A 27 3.21 -4.10 19.05
C ALA A 27 4.75 -4.13 19.02
N GLU A 28 5.37 -5.28 19.26
CA GLU A 28 6.81 -5.49 19.18
C GLU A 28 7.34 -5.37 17.74
N GLU A 29 6.59 -5.86 16.75
CA GLU A 29 6.96 -5.69 15.34
C GLU A 29 6.89 -4.22 14.92
N TRP A 30 5.86 -3.48 15.37
CA TRP A 30 5.80 -2.03 15.19
C TRP A 30 6.94 -1.29 15.90
N LYS A 31 7.34 -1.71 17.12
CA LYS A 31 8.52 -1.19 17.83
C LYS A 31 9.78 -1.39 17.01
N ALA A 32 9.94 -2.57 16.42
CA ALA A 32 11.12 -2.89 15.62
C ALA A 32 11.22 -1.98 14.39
N ILE A 33 10.10 -1.71 13.71
CA ILE A 33 10.06 -0.77 12.57
C ILE A 33 10.43 0.64 13.03
N ALA A 34 9.80 1.15 14.10
CA ALA A 34 10.09 2.47 14.65
C ALA A 34 11.57 2.61 15.09
N GLY A 35 12.11 1.60 15.76
CA GLY A 35 13.52 1.54 16.14
C GLY A 35 14.44 1.57 14.92
N GLY A 36 14.12 0.83 13.87
CA GLY A 36 14.89 0.83 12.63
C GLY A 36 14.87 2.18 11.92
N PHE A 37 13.75 2.91 11.94
CA PHE A 37 13.70 4.27 11.40
C PHE A 37 14.49 5.27 12.23
N TRP A 38 14.44 5.14 13.56
CA TRP A 38 15.25 5.96 14.46
C TRP A 38 16.76 5.74 14.23
N GLU A 39 17.20 4.49 14.14
CA GLU A 39 18.61 4.14 14.01
C GLU A 39 19.20 4.61 12.67
N LYS A 40 18.49 4.39 11.56
CA LYS A 40 19.02 4.65 10.21
C LYS A 40 18.74 6.05 9.70
N TRP A 41 17.58 6.60 10.05
CA TRP A 41 17.05 7.81 9.44
C TRP A 41 16.84 8.94 10.46
N HIS A 42 17.12 8.69 11.75
CA HIS A 42 16.85 9.62 12.85
C HIS A 42 15.42 10.16 12.85
N PHE A 43 14.48 9.32 12.40
CA PHE A 43 13.07 9.67 12.28
C PHE A 43 12.27 8.91 13.36
N PRO A 44 12.04 9.54 14.53
CA PRO A 44 11.46 8.85 15.69
C PRO A 44 10.00 8.48 15.45
N ASN A 45 9.55 7.38 16.07
CA ASN A 45 8.16 6.90 16.06
C ASN A 45 7.58 6.62 14.66
N CYS A 46 8.42 6.43 13.65
CA CYS A 46 7.96 6.12 12.30
C CYS A 46 7.56 4.66 12.17
N LEU A 47 6.30 4.41 11.89
CA LEU A 47 5.76 3.05 11.74
C LEU A 47 5.86 2.52 10.31
N GLY A 48 6.21 3.38 9.36
CA GLY A 48 6.34 3.04 7.95
C GLY A 48 6.40 4.29 7.09
N ALA A 49 7.04 4.18 5.93
CA ALA A 49 7.00 5.22 4.90
C ALA A 49 6.01 4.78 3.81
N ILE A 50 5.06 5.64 3.46
CA ILE A 50 4.01 5.35 2.49
C ILE A 50 4.18 6.24 1.26
N ASP A 51 4.10 5.65 0.08
CA ASP A 51 4.12 6.38 -1.19
C ASP A 51 3.25 5.69 -2.26
N GLY A 52 2.75 6.47 -3.21
CA GLY A 52 1.89 6.00 -4.30
C GLY A 52 2.64 5.90 -5.63
N LYS A 53 2.36 4.83 -6.38
CA LYS A 53 2.88 4.64 -7.73
C LYS A 53 1.75 4.41 -8.74
N HIS A 54 1.74 5.25 -9.78
CA HIS A 54 0.86 5.06 -10.93
C HIS A 54 1.40 4.01 -11.88
N PHE A 55 0.64 2.93 -12.06
CA PHE A 55 0.88 1.93 -13.10
C PHE A 55 0.00 2.24 -14.30
N LYS A 56 0.60 2.35 -15.49
CA LYS A 56 -0.16 2.62 -16.72
C LYS A 56 -1.09 1.44 -17.01
N VAL A 57 -2.34 1.75 -17.34
CA VAL A 57 -3.34 0.77 -17.72
C VAL A 57 -4.02 1.21 -19.01
N HIS A 58 -4.60 0.26 -19.74
CA HIS A 58 -5.57 0.63 -20.76
C HIS A 58 -6.81 1.21 -20.09
N CYS A 59 -7.41 2.24 -20.70
CA CYS A 59 -8.66 2.83 -20.20
C CYS A 59 -9.69 1.72 -19.93
N PRO A 60 -10.12 1.53 -18.68
CA PRO A 60 -11.15 0.56 -18.38
C PRO A 60 -12.46 0.97 -19.08
N ARG A 61 -13.27 -0.02 -19.48
CA ARG A 61 -14.51 0.26 -20.20
C ARG A 61 -15.46 1.07 -19.32
N ASN A 62 -16.10 2.08 -19.89
CA ASN A 62 -17.12 2.92 -19.24
C ASN A 62 -16.65 3.72 -18.01
N THR A 63 -15.35 3.98 -17.85
CA THR A 63 -14.85 4.77 -16.70
C THR A 63 -14.58 6.24 -17.00
N GLY A 64 -14.82 6.70 -18.23
CA GLY A 64 -14.54 8.08 -18.63
C GLY A 64 -13.09 8.49 -18.30
N SER A 65 -12.93 9.58 -17.56
CA SER A 65 -11.63 10.11 -17.10
C SER A 65 -11.21 9.67 -15.69
N GLN A 66 -11.93 8.74 -15.04
CA GLN A 66 -11.63 8.35 -13.66
C GLN A 66 -10.21 7.78 -13.49
N TYR A 67 -9.72 7.03 -14.47
CA TYR A 67 -8.35 6.50 -14.47
C TYR A 67 -7.33 7.44 -15.13
N PHE A 68 -7.78 8.60 -15.62
CA PHE A 68 -6.90 9.55 -16.31
C PHE A 68 -6.20 10.44 -15.27
N ASN A 69 -4.89 10.29 -15.19
CA ASN A 69 -4.07 10.99 -14.20
C ASN A 69 -3.63 12.37 -14.68
N TYR A 70 -2.99 13.12 -13.76
CA TYR A 70 -2.45 14.46 -14.03
C TYR A 70 -1.34 14.49 -15.10
N LYS A 71 -0.72 13.34 -15.40
CA LYS A 71 0.27 13.17 -16.48
C LYS A 71 -0.36 12.82 -17.82
N GLN A 72 -1.67 13.01 -17.96
CA GLN A 72 -2.44 12.75 -19.17
C GLN A 72 -2.37 11.28 -19.62
N GLN A 73 -2.35 10.35 -18.67
CA GLN A 73 -2.27 8.91 -18.93
C GLN A 73 -3.32 8.15 -18.13
N PHE A 74 -3.85 7.07 -18.70
CA PHE A 74 -4.65 6.12 -17.93
C PHE A 74 -3.75 5.32 -17.01
N SER A 75 -4.05 5.31 -15.72
CA SER A 75 -3.28 4.60 -14.71
C SER A 75 -4.16 4.11 -13.57
N SER A 76 -3.70 3.08 -12.88
CA SER A 76 -4.19 2.69 -11.56
C SER A 76 -3.11 3.03 -10.53
N LEU A 77 -3.52 3.54 -9.38
CA LEU A 77 -2.63 3.86 -8.28
C LEU A 77 -2.44 2.62 -7.39
N VAL A 78 -1.19 2.35 -7.03
CA VAL A 78 -0.81 1.39 -6.00
C VAL A 78 -0.15 2.17 -4.89
N LEU A 79 -0.69 2.08 -3.67
CA LEU A 79 -0.12 2.69 -2.48
C LEU A 79 0.64 1.61 -1.72
N ALA A 80 1.90 1.85 -1.36
CA ALA A 80 2.72 0.88 -0.64
C ALA A 80 3.36 1.51 0.59
N MET A 81 3.46 0.72 1.66
CA MET A 81 4.20 1.05 2.87
C MET A 81 5.46 0.19 2.95
N CYS A 82 6.58 0.78 3.36
CA CYS A 82 7.80 0.03 3.66
C CYS A 82 8.37 0.35 5.04
N ASP A 83 9.19 -0.59 5.54
CA ASP A 83 10.00 -0.40 6.75
C ASP A 83 11.30 0.38 6.46
N SER A 84 12.12 0.57 7.50
CA SER A 84 13.41 1.28 7.39
C SER A 84 14.47 0.54 6.55
N ASN A 85 14.21 -0.71 6.16
CA ASN A 85 15.06 -1.55 5.30
C ASN A 85 14.59 -1.55 3.84
N TYR A 86 13.61 -0.70 3.48
CA TYR A 86 12.98 -0.68 2.17
C TYR A 86 12.22 -1.98 1.82
N ILE A 87 11.79 -2.74 2.83
CA ILE A 87 10.97 -3.92 2.64
C ILE A 87 9.50 -3.52 2.72
N PHE A 88 8.71 -3.88 1.71
CA PHE A 88 7.28 -3.60 1.72
C PHE A 88 6.56 -4.40 2.81
N THR A 89 5.74 -3.71 3.60
CA THR A 89 4.97 -4.28 4.71
C THR A 89 3.46 -4.21 4.47
N TYR A 90 3.02 -3.33 3.55
CA TYR A 90 1.62 -3.19 3.14
C TYR A 90 1.53 -2.70 1.70
N ILE A 91 0.53 -3.18 0.97
CA ILE A 91 0.17 -2.70 -0.37
C ILE A 91 -1.35 -2.59 -0.48
N GLU A 92 -1.82 -1.46 -1.00
CA GLU A 92 -3.17 -1.24 -1.48
C GLU A 92 -3.11 -1.03 -3.00
N SER A 93 -3.98 -1.69 -3.76
CA SER A 93 -3.91 -1.66 -5.23
C SER A 93 -5.27 -1.52 -5.87
N GLY A 94 -5.32 -0.87 -7.04
CA GLY A 94 -6.53 -0.81 -7.86
C GLY A 94 -7.28 0.52 -7.79
N SER A 95 -6.80 1.49 -7.01
CA SER A 95 -7.40 2.82 -6.93
C SER A 95 -7.31 3.56 -8.27
N ALA A 96 -8.23 4.50 -8.49
CA ALA A 96 -8.35 5.17 -9.77
C ALA A 96 -7.19 6.16 -9.97
N GLY A 97 -6.65 6.24 -11.19
CA GLY A 97 -5.47 7.07 -11.49
C GLY A 97 -5.65 8.58 -11.31
N ARG A 98 -6.88 9.07 -11.16
CA ARG A 98 -7.13 10.47 -10.81
C ARG A 98 -6.91 10.77 -9.32
N GLU A 99 -6.96 9.75 -8.47
CA GLU A 99 -6.78 9.90 -7.03
C GLU A 99 -5.32 10.16 -6.68
N GLY A 100 -5.10 10.92 -5.61
CA GLY A 100 -3.79 11.10 -5.01
C GLY A 100 -3.62 10.24 -3.76
N ASP A 101 -2.39 10.18 -3.24
CA ASP A 101 -1.99 9.24 -2.19
C ASP A 101 -2.81 9.42 -0.91
N ALA A 102 -3.06 10.67 -0.49
CA ALA A 102 -3.86 10.94 0.70
C ALA A 102 -5.32 10.46 0.55
N GLY A 103 -5.89 10.60 -0.64
CA GLY A 103 -7.22 10.08 -0.96
C GLY A 103 -7.25 8.58 -0.81
N VAL A 104 -6.33 7.89 -1.49
CA VAL A 104 -6.20 6.43 -1.43
C VAL A 104 -5.94 5.91 -0.02
N PHE A 105 -5.09 6.59 0.74
CA PHE A 105 -4.82 6.24 2.13
C PHE A 105 -6.10 6.31 2.98
N SER A 106 -6.88 7.40 2.88
CA SER A 106 -8.09 7.61 3.71
C SER A 106 -9.20 6.58 3.54
N HIS A 107 -9.22 5.82 2.43
CA HIS A 107 -10.18 4.74 2.21
C HIS A 107 -9.54 3.36 2.13
N SER A 108 -8.24 3.26 2.45
CA SER A 108 -7.49 2.01 2.48
C SER A 108 -7.86 1.12 3.66
N ALA A 109 -7.61 -0.18 3.53
CA ALA A 109 -7.78 -1.13 4.63
C ALA A 109 -6.87 -0.81 5.83
N LEU A 110 -5.66 -0.27 5.58
CA LEU A 110 -4.76 0.19 6.63
C LEU A 110 -5.38 1.31 7.47
N TYR A 111 -5.93 2.34 6.83
CA TYR A 111 -6.58 3.45 7.54
C TYR A 111 -7.79 2.97 8.35
N ALA A 112 -8.67 2.16 7.74
CA ALA A 112 -9.81 1.57 8.44
C ALA A 112 -9.37 0.71 9.65
N GLY A 113 -8.28 -0.04 9.52
CA GLY A 113 -7.70 -0.85 10.59
C GLY A 113 -7.11 -0.03 11.74
N LEU A 114 -6.50 1.12 11.43
CA LEU A 114 -6.01 2.07 12.43
C LEU A 114 -7.16 2.72 13.20
N GLU A 115 -8.17 3.25 12.50
CA GLU A 115 -9.35 3.90 13.10
C GLU A 115 -10.14 2.94 14.01
N SER A 116 -10.29 1.68 13.58
CA SER A 116 -11.00 0.64 14.36
C SER A 116 -10.17 0.01 15.47
N ARG A 117 -8.91 0.42 15.65
CA ARG A 117 -7.93 -0.19 16.60
C ARG A 117 -7.72 -1.70 16.38
N LEU A 118 -8.01 -2.19 15.18
CA LEU A 118 -7.65 -3.54 14.75
C LEU A 118 -6.13 -3.64 14.55
N VAL A 119 -5.52 -2.59 14.00
CA VAL A 119 -4.07 -2.45 13.92
C VAL A 119 -3.58 -1.91 15.26
N LYS A 120 -3.00 -2.80 16.07
CA LYS A 120 -2.46 -2.48 17.40
C LYS A 120 -1.08 -1.84 17.29
N VAL A 121 -1.07 -0.59 16.85
CA VAL A 121 0.11 0.27 16.96
C VAL A 121 0.35 0.64 18.43
N LEU A 122 1.60 0.95 18.76
CA LEU A 122 1.95 1.38 20.11
C LEU A 122 1.31 2.72 20.42
N GLU A 123 0.81 2.87 21.63
CA GLU A 123 0.48 4.19 22.17
C GLU A 123 1.78 5.00 22.34
N PRO A 124 1.80 6.28 21.95
CA PRO A 124 2.94 7.15 22.22
C PRO A 124 3.18 7.24 23.73
N SER A 125 4.43 7.09 24.14
CA SER A 125 4.89 7.31 25.52
C SER A 125 4.89 8.78 25.90
#